data_AF-A0A8X6WV50-F1
#
_entry.id   AF-A0A8X6WV50-F1
#
_cell.length_a   1.000
_cell.length_b   1.000
_cell.length_c   1.000
_cell.angle_alpha   90.00
_cell.angle_beta   90.00
_cell.angle_gamma   90.00
#
_symmetry.space_group_name_H-M   'P 1'
#
loop_
_entity.id
_entity.type
_entity.pdbx_description
1 polymer ?
#
loop_
_entity_poly.entity_id
_entity_poly.type
_entity_poly.pdbx_seq_one_letter_code
_entity_poly.pdbx_strand_id
1 'polypeptide(L)'
;METIGLGLSLAAPIKVAIDFESAMADVKVVNFTQNTNEAEEFARKLKKLSREIPLSAAELAKIAASGGQLGINKDKLLEFTTTVAKMATAFDMSAEKAGDSIAKLFSVY
;
A
#
# COMPACT_ATOMS: atom_id res chain seq x y z
N MET A 1 -16.16 -15.28 -31.19
CA MET A 1 -16.28 -14.53 -29.91
C MET A 1 -15.37 -15.09 -28.81
N GLU A 2 -14.43 -16.00 -29.10
CA GLU A 2 -13.64 -16.69 -28.06
C GLU A 2 -12.30 -15.99 -27.73
N THR A 3 -11.76 -15.19 -28.64
CA THR A 3 -10.49 -14.45 -28.46
C THR A 3 -10.62 -13.17 -27.63
N ILE A 4 -11.82 -12.60 -27.53
CA ILE A 4 -12.09 -11.37 -26.76
C ILE A 4 -12.20 -11.67 -25.26
N GLY A 5 -12.76 -12.84 -24.89
CA GLY A 5 -12.87 -13.27 -23.49
C GLY A 5 -11.52 -13.57 -22.83
N LEU A 6 -10.57 -14.10 -23.59
CA LEU A 6 -9.20 -14.37 -23.10
C LEU A 6 -8.34 -13.09 -23.01
N GLY A 7 -8.51 -12.13 -23.92
CA GLY A 7 -7.80 -10.84 -23.84
C GLY A 7 -8.24 -9.99 -22.64
N LEU A 8 -9.53 -10.00 -22.30
CA LEU A 8 -10.06 -9.29 -21.14
C LEU A 8 -9.74 -10.00 -19.81
N SER A 9 -9.71 -11.33 -19.77
CA SER A 9 -9.41 -12.08 -18.54
C SER A 9 -7.95 -11.93 -18.09
N LEU A 10 -7.01 -11.75 -19.03
CA LEU A 10 -5.61 -11.47 -18.72
C LEU A 10 -5.36 -10.00 -18.34
N ALA A 11 -6.21 -9.07 -18.77
CA ALA A 11 -6.03 -7.64 -18.50
C ALA A 11 -6.22 -7.29 -17.01
N ALA A 12 -7.13 -7.97 -16.30
CA ALA A 12 -7.40 -7.73 -14.90
C ALA A 12 -6.19 -7.98 -13.96
N PRO A 13 -5.53 -9.16 -13.99
CA PRO A 13 -4.36 -9.39 -13.14
C PRO A 13 -3.16 -8.50 -13.52
N ILE A 14 -3.00 -8.17 -14.81
CA ILE A 14 -1.96 -7.23 -15.28
C ILE A 14 -2.19 -5.84 -14.67
N LYS A 15 -3.43 -5.33 -14.71
CA LYS A 15 -3.78 -4.04 -14.14
C LYS A 15 -3.47 -4.00 -12.63
N VAL A 16 -3.83 -5.04 -11.90
CA VAL A 16 -3.54 -5.13 -10.45
C VAL A 16 -2.04 -5.10 -10.18
N ALA A 17 -1.24 -5.79 -10.99
CA ALA A 17 0.21 -5.76 -10.86
C ALA A 17 0.78 -4.36 -11.14
N ILE A 18 0.31 -3.69 -12.21
CA ILE A 18 0.70 -2.32 -12.54
C ILE A 18 0.34 -1.34 -11.41
N ASP A 19 -0.90 -1.41 -10.92
CA ASP A 19 -1.38 -0.53 -9.84
C ASP A 19 -0.54 -0.73 -8.56
N PHE A 20 -0.14 -1.97 -8.26
CA PHE A 20 0.76 -2.27 -7.14
C PHE A 20 2.18 -1.72 -7.35
N GLU A 21 2.76 -1.90 -8.53
CA GLU A 21 4.08 -1.36 -8.85
C GLU A 21 4.11 0.16 -8.82
N SER A 22 3.06 0.80 -9.33
CA SER A 22 2.89 2.25 -9.26
C SER A 22 2.84 2.73 -7.81
N ALA A 23 2.02 2.11 -6.96
CA ALA A 23 1.95 2.49 -5.54
C ALA A 23 3.28 2.24 -4.79
N MET A 24 4.01 1.18 -5.16
CA MET A 24 5.35 0.93 -4.61
C MET A 24 6.41 1.92 -5.09
N ALA A 25 6.24 2.53 -6.26
CA ALA A 25 7.14 3.60 -6.70
C ALA A 25 7.07 4.80 -5.75
N ASP A 26 5.86 5.16 -5.29
CA ASP A 26 5.68 6.24 -4.30
C ASP A 26 6.35 5.89 -2.97
N VAL A 27 6.20 4.65 -2.48
CA VAL A 27 6.89 4.18 -1.26
C VAL A 27 8.42 4.26 -1.40
N LYS A 28 8.96 3.90 -2.57
CA LYS A 28 10.40 3.92 -2.84
C LYS A 28 10.99 5.32 -2.77
N VAL A 29 10.31 6.28 -3.38
CA VAL A 29 10.75 7.69 -3.43
C VAL A 29 10.87 8.26 -2.02
N VAL A 30 10.00 7.85 -1.10
CA VAL A 30 9.95 8.46 0.24
C VAL A 30 10.90 7.79 1.23
N ASN A 31 11.01 6.45 1.25
CA ASN A 31 11.76 5.74 2.29
C ASN A 31 12.90 4.83 1.80
N PHE A 32 13.00 4.54 0.49
CA PHE A 32 13.91 3.50 -0.01
C PHE A 32 14.78 3.92 -1.20
N THR A 33 15.02 5.22 -1.40
CA THR A 33 15.76 5.75 -2.56
C THR A 33 17.20 5.24 -2.71
N GLN A 34 17.81 4.69 -1.65
CA GLN A 34 19.20 4.23 -1.66
C GLN A 34 19.36 2.70 -1.73
N ASN A 35 18.29 1.92 -1.52
CA ASN A 35 18.36 0.45 -1.43
C ASN A 35 17.15 -0.22 -2.09
N THR A 36 17.30 -0.59 -3.37
CA THR A 36 16.27 -1.31 -4.13
C THR A 36 15.91 -2.67 -3.54
N ASN A 37 16.86 -3.39 -2.94
CA ASN A 37 16.62 -4.68 -2.30
C ASN A 37 15.69 -4.57 -1.07
N GLU A 38 15.84 -3.52 -0.26
CA GLU A 38 14.96 -3.28 0.90
C GLU A 38 13.53 -2.96 0.46
N ALA A 39 13.37 -2.19 -0.64
CA ALA A 39 12.06 -1.88 -1.19
C ALA A 39 11.33 -3.12 -1.71
N GLU A 40 12.04 -4.06 -2.33
CA GLU A 40 11.45 -5.34 -2.75
C GLU A 40 11.04 -6.21 -1.59
N GLU A 41 11.84 -6.25 -0.52
CA GLU A 41 11.48 -6.95 0.70
C GLU A 41 10.23 -6.33 1.34
N PHE A 42 10.16 -5.01 1.38
CA PHE A 42 8.99 -4.29 1.85
C PHE A 42 7.75 -4.59 0.98
N ALA A 43 7.89 -4.60 -0.34
CA ALA A 43 6.82 -5.01 -1.26
C ALA A 43 6.34 -6.45 -0.99
N ARG A 44 7.25 -7.38 -0.68
CA ARG A 44 6.89 -8.75 -0.27
C ARG A 44 6.11 -8.76 1.05
N LYS A 45 6.51 -7.93 2.02
CA LYS A 45 5.80 -7.79 3.30
C LYS A 45 4.39 -7.23 3.11
N LEU A 46 4.19 -6.22 2.27
CA LEU A 46 2.85 -5.68 1.96
C LEU A 46 1.96 -6.71 1.25
N LYS A 47 2.50 -7.48 0.30
CA LYS A 47 1.77 -8.58 -0.36
C LYS A 47 1.39 -9.71 0.61
N LYS A 48 2.17 -9.93 1.66
CA LYS A 48 1.80 -10.86 2.73
C LYS A 48 0.68 -10.27 3.58
N LEU A 49 0.82 -9.00 3.97
CA LEU A 49 -0.17 -8.28 4.78
C LEU A 49 -1.54 -8.20 4.08
N SER A 50 -1.59 -8.06 2.75
CA SER A 50 -2.85 -8.06 1.99
C SER A 50 -3.58 -9.40 2.00
N ARG A 51 -2.95 -10.48 2.49
CA ARG A 51 -3.59 -11.78 2.71
C ARG A 51 -4.15 -11.92 4.12
N GLU A 52 -3.72 -11.04 5.03
CA GLU A 52 -4.09 -11.05 6.45
C GLU A 52 -5.14 -9.97 6.75
N ILE A 53 -5.06 -8.83 6.08
CA ILE A 53 -6.00 -7.71 6.20
C ILE A 53 -6.75 -7.57 4.87
N PRO A 54 -8.08 -7.33 4.86
CA PRO A 54 -8.88 -7.21 3.63
C PRO A 54 -8.66 -5.85 2.94
N LEU A 55 -7.41 -5.56 2.58
CA LEU A 55 -7.00 -4.45 1.73
C LEU A 55 -6.00 -4.97 0.70
N SER A 56 -6.09 -4.48 -0.53
CA SER A 56 -5.16 -4.88 -1.58
C SER A 56 -3.72 -4.44 -1.26
N ALA A 57 -2.73 -5.13 -1.81
CA ALA A 57 -1.33 -4.74 -1.62
C ALA A 57 -1.05 -3.31 -2.12
N ALA A 58 -1.79 -2.84 -3.14
CA ALA A 58 -1.70 -1.48 -3.66
C ALA A 58 -2.25 -0.46 -2.65
N GLU A 59 -3.38 -0.73 -2.01
CA GLU A 59 -3.93 0.13 -0.94
C GLU A 59 -3.01 0.20 0.28
N LEU A 60 -2.42 -0.94 0.66
CA LEU A 60 -1.44 -0.97 1.74
C LEU A 60 -0.17 -0.18 1.37
N ALA A 61 0.28 -0.25 0.12
CA ALA A 61 1.39 0.56 -0.37
C ALA A 61 1.06 2.05 -0.36
N LYS A 62 -0.17 2.46 -0.70
CA LYS A 62 -0.63 3.86 -0.57
C LYS A 62 -0.57 4.34 0.88
N ILE A 63 -1.06 3.54 1.84
CA ILE A 63 -0.96 3.85 3.28
C ILE A 63 0.51 4.00 3.69
N ALA A 64 1.38 3.09 3.25
CA ALA A 64 2.80 3.16 3.53
C ALA A 64 3.45 4.42 2.93
N ALA A 65 3.08 4.81 1.72
CA ALA A 65 3.57 6.04 1.08
C ALA A 65 3.14 7.28 1.88
N SER A 66 1.86 7.34 2.30
CA SER A 66 1.38 8.41 3.18
C SER A 66 2.13 8.42 4.51
N GLY A 67 2.38 7.26 5.12
CA GLY A 67 3.20 7.15 6.34
C GLY A 67 4.62 7.69 6.14
N GLY A 68 5.25 7.37 5.01
CA GLY A 68 6.56 7.90 4.66
C GLY A 68 6.54 9.43 4.51
N GLN A 69 5.51 9.98 3.87
CA GLN A 69 5.34 11.42 3.69
C GLN A 69 5.14 12.16 5.02
N LEU A 70 4.55 11.48 6.01
CA LEU A 70 4.43 11.95 7.39
C LEU A 70 5.74 11.81 8.19
N GLY A 71 6.83 11.35 7.58
CA GLY A 71 8.14 11.19 8.22
C GLY A 71 8.27 9.92 9.06
N ILE A 72 7.36 8.95 8.91
CA ILE A 72 7.49 7.66 9.61
C ILE A 72 8.75 6.94 9.11
N ASN A 73 9.61 6.58 10.07
CA ASN A 73 10.86 5.90 9.78
C ASN A 73 10.59 4.54 9.08
N LYS A 74 11.47 4.14 8.15
CA LYS A 74 11.37 2.90 7.37
C LYS A 74 11.16 1.67 8.26
N ASP A 75 11.81 1.62 9.41
CA ASP A 75 11.73 0.48 10.36
C ASP A 75 10.35 0.37 11.04
N LYS A 76 9.61 1.48 11.09
CA LYS A 76 8.27 1.58 11.68
C LYS A 76 7.15 1.62 10.65
N LEU A 77 7.50 1.74 9.37
CA LEU A 77 6.52 1.95 8.30
C LEU A 77 5.56 0.78 8.13
N LEU A 78 6.03 -0.46 8.29
CA LEU A 78 5.17 -1.65 8.21
C LEU A 78 4.17 -1.71 9.37
N GLU A 79 4.63 -1.37 10.58
CA GLU A 79 3.81 -1.36 11.80
C GLU A 79 2.72 -0.28 11.71
N PHE A 80 3.10 0.92 11.25
CA PHE A 80 2.16 2.00 10.94
C PHE A 80 1.11 1.55 9.91
N THR A 81 1.57 1.01 8.79
CA THR A 81 0.69 0.54 7.70
C THR A 81 -0.29 -0.51 8.20
N THR A 82 0.17 -1.46 9.01
CA THR A 82 -0.67 -2.50 9.62
C THR A 82 -1.73 -1.91 10.54
N THR A 83 -1.37 -0.91 11.34
CA THR A 83 -2.28 -0.27 12.29
C THR A 83 -3.36 0.52 11.55
N VAL A 84 -2.97 1.36 10.60
CA VAL A 84 -3.89 2.14 9.76
C VAL A 84 -4.82 1.21 8.98
N ALA A 85 -4.28 0.15 8.39
CA ALA A 85 -5.05 -0.83 7.63
C ALA A 85 -6.11 -1.52 8.50
N LYS A 86 -5.74 -1.94 9.72
CA LYS A 86 -6.70 -2.51 10.68
C LYS A 86 -7.78 -1.51 11.08
N MET A 87 -7.42 -0.25 11.32
CA MET A 87 -8.40 0.79 11.62
C MET A 87 -9.33 1.04 10.43
N ALA A 88 -8.80 1.11 9.21
CA ALA A 88 -9.58 1.28 8.00
C ALA A 88 -10.63 0.17 7.86
N THR A 89 -10.21 -1.09 8.01
CA THR A 89 -11.14 -2.23 7.99
C THR A 89 -12.13 -2.22 9.16
N ALA A 90 -11.69 -1.90 10.37
CA ALA A 90 -12.54 -1.93 11.56
C ALA A 90 -13.64 -0.86 11.54
N PHE A 91 -13.36 0.30 10.95
CA PHE A 91 -14.30 1.43 10.86
C PHE A 91 -14.97 1.55 9.48
N ASP A 92 -14.81 0.55 8.61
CA ASP A 92 -15.31 0.55 7.23
C ASP A 92 -14.95 1.83 6.45
N MET A 93 -13.70 2.27 6.61
CA MET A 93 -13.14 3.44 5.96
C MET A 93 -12.28 3.04 4.77
N SER A 94 -12.32 3.83 3.70
CA SER A 94 -11.34 3.68 2.61
C SER A 94 -9.92 3.96 3.13
N ALA A 95 -8.92 3.30 2.54
CA ALA A 95 -7.52 3.47 2.91
C ALA A 95 -7.06 4.94 2.89
N GLU A 96 -7.52 5.72 1.91
CA GLU A 96 -7.29 7.17 1.82
C GLU A 96 -7.90 7.92 3.02
N LYS A 97 -9.18 7.68 3.34
CA LYS A 97 -9.83 8.35 4.49
C LYS A 97 -9.20 7.96 5.83
N ALA A 98 -8.78 6.69 5.97
CA ALA A 98 -8.11 6.21 7.16
C ALA A 98 -6.72 6.87 7.31
N GLY A 99 -5.97 6.97 6.20
CA GLY A 99 -4.70 7.70 6.13
C GLY A 99 -4.83 9.17 6.51
N ASP A 100 -5.79 9.89 5.92
CA ASP A 100 -6.07 11.30 6.23
C ASP A 100 -6.48 11.52 7.69
N SER A 101 -7.31 10.63 8.23
CA SER A 101 -7.77 10.72 9.62
C SER A 101 -6.62 10.52 10.60
N ILE A 102 -5.73 9.58 10.30
CA ILE A 102 -4.55 9.30 11.12
C ILE A 102 -3.51 10.40 10.96
N ALA A 103 -3.27 10.92 9.76
CA ALA A 103 -2.40 12.07 9.51
C ALA A 103 -2.83 13.28 10.34
N LYS A 104 -4.14 13.59 10.38
CA LYS A 104 -4.69 14.66 11.24
C LYS A 104 -4.48 14.40 12.73
N LEU A 105 -4.59 13.15 13.19
CA LEU A 105 -4.27 12.80 14.58
C LEU A 105 -2.79 13.02 14.90
N PHE A 106 -1.89 12.75 13.95
CA PHE A 106 -0.44 12.96 14.11
C PHE A 106 0.00 14.42 13.96
N SER A 107 -0.76 15.28 13.25
CA SER A 107 -0.42 16.69 13.02
C SER A 107 -1.02 17.67 14.03
N VAL A 108 -1.99 17.22 14.85
CA VAL A 108 -2.63 18.03 15.90
C VAL A 108 -1.83 17.99 17.21
N TYR A 109 -0.73 17.23 17.26
CA TYR A 109 0.29 17.25 18.31
C TYR A 109 1.65 17.61 17.69
#